data_AF-X1P6T9-F1
#
_entry.id   AF-X1P6T9-F1
#
_cell.length_a   1.000
_cell.length_b   1.000
_cell.length_c   1.000
_cell.angle_alpha   90.00
_cell.angle_beta   90.00
_cell.angle_gamma   90.00
#
_symmetry.space_group_name_H-M   'P 1'
#
loop_
_entity.id
_entity.type
_entity.pdbx_description
1 polymer ?
#
loop_
_entity_poly.entity_id
_entity_poly.type
_entity_poly.pdbx_seq_one_letter_code
_entity_poly.pdbx_strand_id
1 'polypeptide(L)'
;PFPYKLYVKEHPSAIGTKPGYFYKKIKEIPNTVLVPPYESVENLIKKSQGLVVLTSTMGMEAVLASKPVYALGDVFYDYHPLCRNIDSFKELRQRIQKDLVQKPVLENLENINIRFFVSYFKNTVAGSIIAAGSNNDTNNYKAIYKDIVKIFFKNKDQTKTL
;
A
#
# COMPACT_ATOMS: atom_id res chain seq x y z
N PRO A 1 11.16 -14.98 -9.26
CA PRO A 1 11.92 -16.00 -8.49
C PRO A 1 11.25 -17.37 -8.60
N PHE A 2 11.90 -18.36 -9.19
CA PHE A 2 11.40 -19.75 -9.17
C PHE A 2 11.42 -20.28 -7.73
N PRO A 3 10.43 -21.06 -7.26
CA PRO A 3 9.28 -21.63 -7.96
C PRO A 3 7.98 -20.77 -7.88
N TYR A 4 8.08 -19.45 -7.69
CA TYR A 4 6.92 -18.57 -7.56
C TYR A 4 6.35 -18.10 -8.90
N LYS A 5 5.03 -17.86 -8.93
CA LYS A 5 4.33 -17.17 -10.02
C LYS A 5 4.11 -15.70 -9.67
N LEU A 6 4.24 -14.81 -10.66
CA LEU A 6 3.91 -13.40 -10.56
C LEU A 6 2.44 -13.19 -10.94
N TYR A 7 1.62 -12.79 -9.99
CA TYR A 7 0.21 -12.45 -10.25
C TYR A 7 0.10 -10.94 -10.45
N VAL A 8 -0.35 -10.52 -11.62
CA VAL A 8 -0.54 -9.10 -11.97
C VAL A 8 -2.03 -8.80 -11.91
N LYS A 9 -2.43 -7.84 -11.07
CA LYS A 9 -3.81 -7.39 -10.93
C LYS A 9 -3.95 -5.95 -11.40
N GLU A 10 -4.97 -5.71 -12.21
CA GLU A 10 -5.40 -4.37 -12.59
C GLU A 10 -6.50 -3.86 -11.65
N HIS A 11 -6.50 -2.55 -11.41
CA HIS A 11 -7.56 -1.90 -10.63
C HIS A 11 -8.84 -1.79 -11.47
N PRO A 12 -10.04 -2.06 -10.92
CA PRO A 12 -11.30 -1.95 -11.67
C PRO A 12 -11.51 -0.60 -12.38
N SER A 13 -11.09 0.51 -11.77
CA SER A 13 -11.19 1.84 -12.40
C SER A 13 -10.23 2.06 -13.58
N ALA A 14 -9.25 1.18 -13.77
CA ALA A 14 -8.28 1.25 -14.86
C ALA A 14 -8.68 0.39 -16.08
N ILE A 15 -9.81 -0.32 -16.02
CA ILE A 15 -10.31 -1.15 -17.13
C ILE A 15 -10.48 -0.26 -18.37
N GLY A 16 -9.89 -0.68 -19.48
CA GLY A 16 -9.94 0.05 -20.76
C GLY A 16 -8.96 1.21 -20.88
N THR A 17 -8.19 1.55 -19.84
CA THR A 17 -7.19 2.62 -19.91
C THR A 17 -5.90 2.21 -20.62
N LYS A 18 -5.58 0.91 -20.65
CA LYS A 18 -4.41 0.36 -21.34
C LYS A 18 -4.80 -0.30 -22.65
N PRO A 19 -3.98 -0.18 -23.70
CA PRO A 19 -4.24 -0.82 -24.98
C PRO A 19 -4.09 -2.34 -24.87
N GLY A 20 -4.81 -3.10 -25.69
CA GLY A 20 -4.83 -4.57 -25.62
C GLY A 20 -3.45 -5.25 -25.71
N TYR A 21 -2.48 -4.64 -26.41
CA TYR A 21 -1.12 -5.17 -26.49
C TYR A 21 -0.38 -5.16 -25.14
N PHE A 22 -0.72 -4.25 -24.22
CA PHE A 22 -0.14 -4.19 -22.89
C PHE A 22 -0.38 -5.49 -22.13
N TYR A 23 -1.63 -5.96 -22.11
CA TYR A 23 -1.99 -7.22 -21.46
C TYR A 23 -1.44 -8.45 -22.18
N LYS A 24 -1.33 -8.41 -23.52
CA LYS A 24 -0.65 -9.48 -24.29
C LYS A 24 0.80 -9.62 -23.84
N LYS A 25 1.53 -8.49 -23.71
CA LYS A 25 2.92 -8.48 -23.23
C LYS A 25 3.07 -9.05 -21.83
N ILE A 26 2.13 -8.78 -20.92
CA ILE A 26 2.15 -9.38 -19.57
C ILE A 26 2.00 -10.91 -19.64
N LYS A 27 1.08 -11.41 -20.48
CA LYS A 27 0.85 -12.86 -20.64
C LYS A 27 2.02 -13.59 -21.31
N GLU A 28 2.85 -12.89 -22.08
CA GLU A 28 4.08 -13.43 -22.69
C GLU A 28 5.20 -13.65 -21.65
N ILE A 29 5.14 -13.02 -20.47
CA ILE A 29 6.17 -13.15 -19.43
C ILE A 29 6.04 -14.54 -18.77
N PRO A 30 7.10 -15.36 -18.74
CA PRO A 30 7.08 -16.66 -18.07
C PRO A 30 6.66 -16.57 -16.61
N ASN A 31 5.94 -17.58 -16.13
CA ASN A 31 5.45 -17.66 -14.75
C ASN A 31 4.61 -16.45 -14.30
N THR A 32 3.97 -15.74 -15.23
CA THR A 32 3.10 -14.61 -14.93
C THR A 32 1.64 -14.95 -15.20
N VAL A 33 0.75 -14.53 -14.30
CA VAL A 33 -0.70 -14.71 -14.41
C VAL A 33 -1.35 -13.34 -14.32
N LEU A 34 -2.07 -12.94 -15.38
CA LEU A 34 -2.92 -11.76 -15.35
C LEU A 34 -4.25 -12.14 -14.69
N VAL A 35 -4.56 -11.49 -13.56
CA VAL A 35 -5.74 -11.75 -12.75
C VAL A 35 -6.91 -10.87 -13.18
N PRO A 36 -8.16 -11.37 -13.16
CA PRO A 36 -9.33 -10.54 -13.41
C PRO A 36 -9.39 -9.28 -12.51
N PRO A 37 -9.80 -8.12 -13.02
CA PRO A 37 -9.90 -6.88 -12.25
C PRO A 37 -10.82 -7.00 -11.02
N TYR A 38 -11.84 -7.86 -11.09
CA TYR A 38 -12.81 -8.07 -10.02
C TYR A 38 -12.45 -9.18 -9.03
N GLU A 39 -11.28 -9.81 -9.19
CA GLU A 39 -10.82 -10.84 -8.24
C GLU A 39 -10.67 -10.26 -6.83
N SER A 40 -11.10 -11.03 -5.82
CA SER A 40 -11.05 -10.62 -4.42
C SER A 40 -9.61 -10.33 -3.98
N VAL A 41 -9.38 -9.11 -3.51
CA VAL A 41 -8.09 -8.66 -2.96
C VAL A 41 -7.69 -9.51 -1.76
N GLU A 42 -8.63 -9.80 -0.86
CA GLU A 42 -8.43 -10.64 0.32
C GLU A 42 -7.90 -12.04 -0.06
N ASN A 43 -8.53 -12.67 -1.06
CA ASN A 43 -8.13 -14.00 -1.53
C ASN A 43 -6.71 -13.99 -2.12
N LEU A 44 -6.37 -12.95 -2.87
CA LEU A 44 -5.04 -12.80 -3.45
C LEU A 44 -3.97 -12.61 -2.36
N ILE A 45 -4.24 -11.74 -1.39
CA ILE A 45 -3.34 -11.47 -0.27
C ILE A 45 -3.11 -12.75 0.54
N LYS A 46 -4.18 -13.45 0.95
CA LYS A 46 -4.10 -14.69 1.73
C LYS A 46 -3.19 -15.73 1.07
N LYS A 47 -3.33 -15.92 -0.24
CA LYS A 47 -2.58 -16.91 -1.03
C LYS A 47 -1.18 -16.43 -1.47
N SER A 48 -0.88 -15.14 -1.31
CA SER A 48 0.42 -14.58 -1.68
C SER A 48 1.50 -14.83 -0.61
N GLN A 49 2.76 -14.80 -1.04
CA GLN A 49 3.92 -14.76 -0.14
C GLN A 49 4.41 -13.33 0.15
N GLY A 50 3.95 -12.35 -0.63
CA GLY A 50 4.32 -10.95 -0.55
C GLY A 50 3.78 -10.19 -1.76
N LEU A 51 3.73 -8.86 -1.65
CA LEU A 51 3.18 -7.99 -2.69
C LEU A 51 4.23 -6.97 -3.14
N VAL A 52 4.25 -6.71 -4.44
CA VAL A 52 4.96 -5.56 -5.02
C VAL A 52 3.91 -4.53 -5.42
N VAL A 53 4.05 -3.30 -4.95
CA VAL A 53 3.09 -2.22 -5.19
C VAL A 53 3.83 -0.95 -5.62
N LEU A 54 3.13 -0.06 -6.33
CA LEU A 54 3.59 1.30 -6.52
C LEU A 54 3.12 2.17 -5.34
N THR A 55 1.82 2.48 -5.29
CA THR A 55 1.19 3.28 -4.21
C THR A 55 -0.18 2.75 -3.78
N SER A 56 -0.48 1.48 -4.05
CA SER A 56 -1.81 0.88 -3.83
C SER A 56 -2.13 0.70 -2.34
N THR A 57 -3.40 0.91 -1.96
CA THR A 57 -3.91 0.56 -0.63
C THR A 57 -3.88 -0.95 -0.35
N MET A 58 -3.83 -1.79 -1.40
CA MET A 58 -3.64 -3.24 -1.24
C MET A 58 -2.35 -3.58 -0.48
N GLY A 59 -1.32 -2.73 -0.54
CA GLY A 59 -0.10 -2.93 0.25
C GLY A 59 -0.36 -2.74 1.74
N MET A 60 -1.21 -1.78 2.13
CA MET A 60 -1.64 -1.63 3.53
C MET A 60 -2.37 -2.88 4.02
N GLU A 61 -3.34 -3.38 3.25
CA GLU A 61 -4.07 -4.61 3.59
C GLU A 61 -3.13 -5.81 3.74
N ALA A 62 -2.11 -5.90 2.89
CA ALA A 62 -1.13 -6.97 2.92
C ALA A 62 -0.22 -6.92 4.16
N VAL A 63 0.31 -5.76 4.53
CA VAL A 63 1.15 -5.66 5.74
C VAL A 63 0.36 -6.00 7.00
N LEU A 64 -0.90 -5.58 7.08
CA LEU A 64 -1.80 -5.92 8.18
C LEU A 64 -2.11 -7.43 8.22
N ALA A 65 -2.13 -8.09 7.07
CA ALA A 65 -2.30 -9.55 6.92
C ALA A 65 -0.99 -10.34 7.07
N SER A 66 0.06 -9.76 7.69
CA SER A 66 1.36 -10.40 7.88
C SER A 66 2.08 -10.77 6.57
N LYS A 67 1.84 -10.03 5.49
CA LYS A 67 2.53 -10.22 4.21
C LYS A 67 3.58 -9.13 4.00
N PRO A 68 4.82 -9.46 3.65
CA PRO A 68 5.81 -8.46 3.29
C PRO A 68 5.38 -7.71 2.03
N VAL A 69 5.59 -6.40 2.04
CA VAL A 69 5.27 -5.49 0.93
C VAL A 69 6.53 -4.79 0.47
N TYR A 70 6.71 -4.76 -0.85
CA TYR A 70 7.80 -4.07 -1.52
C TYR A 70 7.18 -2.90 -2.31
N ALA A 71 7.27 -1.70 -1.75
CA ALA A 71 6.73 -0.48 -2.33
C ALA A 71 7.79 0.19 -3.22
N LEU A 72 7.46 0.38 -4.49
CA LEU A 72 8.28 1.09 -5.49
C LEU A 72 7.94 2.59 -5.58
N GLY A 73 7.12 3.10 -4.65
CA GLY A 73 6.74 4.50 -4.57
C GLY A 73 6.40 4.88 -3.13
N ASP A 74 6.13 6.16 -2.92
CA ASP A 74 5.87 6.70 -1.59
C ASP A 74 4.48 6.26 -1.10
N VAL A 75 4.45 5.53 0.01
CA VAL A 75 3.22 5.00 0.62
C VAL A 75 3.10 5.49 2.05
N PHE A 76 1.88 5.85 2.46
CA PHE A 76 1.62 6.36 3.81
C PHE A 76 1.76 5.31 4.91
N TYR A 77 1.95 4.04 4.57
CA TYR A 77 2.09 2.92 5.50
C TYR A 77 3.54 2.37 5.53
N ASP A 78 4.50 3.13 5.02
CA ASP A 78 5.92 2.77 4.97
C ASP A 78 6.57 2.52 6.34
N TYR A 79 6.03 3.13 7.39
CA TYR A 79 6.46 2.92 8.78
C TYR A 79 6.08 1.53 9.33
N HIS A 80 5.23 0.76 8.63
CA HIS A 80 4.92 -0.60 9.05
C HIS A 80 6.14 -1.50 8.83
N PRO A 81 6.60 -2.33 9.80
CA PRO A 81 7.86 -3.09 9.67
C PRO A 81 7.90 -4.13 8.54
N LEU A 82 6.73 -4.52 8.01
CA LEU A 82 6.60 -5.38 6.83
C LEU A 82 6.55 -4.61 5.50
N CYS A 83 6.46 -3.28 5.53
CA CYS A 83 6.59 -2.44 4.35
C CYS A 83 8.07 -2.14 4.10
N ARG A 84 8.47 -2.19 2.83
CA ARG A 84 9.83 -1.96 2.39
C ARG A 84 9.78 -0.98 1.25
N ASN A 85 10.30 0.21 1.48
CA ASN A 85 10.53 1.15 0.40
C ASN A 85 11.68 0.62 -0.44
N ILE A 86 11.50 0.59 -1.75
CA ILE A 86 12.43 0.02 -2.71
C ILE A 86 12.74 1.07 -3.77
N ASP A 87 14.00 1.45 -3.87
CA ASP A 87 14.44 2.52 -4.76
C ASP A 87 14.89 2.01 -6.14
N SER A 88 15.05 0.70 -6.29
CA SER A 88 15.50 0.10 -7.56
C SER A 88 15.05 -1.34 -7.75
N PHE A 89 15.00 -1.79 -9.01
CA PHE A 89 14.75 -3.20 -9.34
C PHE A 89 15.84 -4.15 -8.81
N LYS A 90 17.08 -3.66 -8.65
CA LYS A 90 18.17 -4.42 -8.05
C LYS A 90 17.88 -4.70 -6.59
N GLU A 91 17.51 -3.65 -5.85
CA GLU A 91 17.12 -3.78 -4.44
C GLU A 91 15.87 -4.65 -4.29
N LEU A 92 14.84 -4.46 -5.14
CA LEU A 92 13.65 -5.30 -5.15
C LEU A 92 14.01 -6.78 -5.17
N ARG A 93 14.88 -7.16 -6.11
CA ARG A 93 15.33 -8.53 -6.27
C ARG A 93 16.05 -9.04 -5.02
N GLN A 94 17.01 -8.27 -4.51
CA GLN A 94 17.79 -8.64 -3.33
C GLN A 94 16.91 -8.80 -2.09
N ARG A 95 15.95 -7.90 -1.91
CA ARG A 95 15.08 -7.85 -0.74
C ARG A 95 14.05 -8.98 -0.76
N ILE A 96 13.49 -9.30 -1.93
CA ILE A 96 12.65 -10.50 -2.13
C ILE A 96 13.45 -11.77 -1.83
N GLN A 97 14.67 -11.90 -2.38
CA GLN A 97 15.50 -13.10 -2.13
C GLN A 97 15.80 -13.28 -0.64
N LYS A 98 16.14 -12.19 0.06
CA LYS A 98 16.39 -12.22 1.51
C LYS A 98 15.18 -12.73 2.29
N ASP A 99 13.97 -12.27 1.95
CA ASP A 99 12.75 -12.67 2.66
C ASP A 99 12.26 -14.06 2.36
N LEU A 100 12.56 -14.56 1.16
CA LEU A 100 12.25 -15.93 0.83
C LEU A 100 13.09 -16.91 1.65
N VAL A 101 14.33 -16.54 1.98
CA VAL A 101 15.22 -17.31 2.86
C VAL A 101 14.88 -17.09 4.34
N GLN A 102 14.71 -15.83 4.73
CA GLN A 102 14.40 -15.42 6.10
C GLN A 102 13.06 -14.69 6.10
N LYS A 103 11.98 -15.45 6.28
CA LYS A 103 10.63 -14.87 6.32
C LYS A 103 10.54 -13.84 7.44
N PRO A 104 10.11 -12.60 7.16
CA PRO A 104 9.90 -11.62 8.21
C PRO A 104 8.67 -12.04 9.02
N VAL A 105 8.92 -12.57 10.22
CA VAL A 105 7.89 -12.89 11.21
C VAL A 105 7.92 -11.82 12.28
N LEU A 106 6.75 -11.25 12.58
CA LEU A 106 6.59 -10.26 13.64
C LEU A 106 5.83 -10.90 14.81
N GLU A 107 6.52 -11.10 15.93
CA GLU A 107 5.93 -11.71 17.14
C GLU A 107 4.82 -10.84 17.73
N ASN A 108 4.89 -9.52 17.56
CA ASN A 108 3.94 -8.54 18.08
C ASN A 108 3.07 -7.89 16.99
N LEU A 109 2.77 -8.62 15.91
CA LEU A 109 2.00 -8.09 14.77
C LEU A 109 0.68 -7.45 15.19
N GLU A 110 -0.07 -8.06 16.10
CA GLU A 110 -1.36 -7.54 16.57
C GLU A 110 -1.20 -6.13 17.18
N ASN A 111 -0.21 -5.95 18.06
CA ASN A 111 0.07 -4.66 18.68
C ASN A 111 0.52 -3.61 17.67
N ILE A 112 1.30 -4.02 16.66
CA ILE A 112 1.70 -3.15 15.56
C ILE A 112 0.48 -2.72 14.75
N ASN A 113 -0.41 -3.66 14.39
CA ASN A 113 -1.64 -3.40 13.66
C ASN A 113 -2.57 -2.47 14.44
N ILE A 114 -2.77 -2.70 15.74
CA ILE A 114 -3.58 -1.82 16.60
C ILE A 114 -3.00 -0.41 16.61
N ARG A 115 -1.68 -0.27 16.80
CA ARG A 115 -1.00 1.04 16.77
C ARG A 115 -1.17 1.72 15.41
N PHE A 116 -1.05 0.96 14.33
CA PHE A 116 -1.26 1.45 12.96
C PHE A 116 -2.68 2.00 12.81
N PHE A 117 -3.71 1.20 13.12
CA PHE A 117 -5.11 1.60 12.99
C PHE A 117 -5.47 2.79 13.87
N VAL A 118 -5.05 2.79 15.13
CA VAL A 118 -5.32 3.90 16.05
C VAL A 118 -4.65 5.18 15.54
N SER A 119 -3.43 5.09 15.04
CA SER A 119 -2.72 6.24 14.48
C SER A 119 -3.40 6.75 13.21
N TYR A 120 -3.76 5.84 12.29
CA TYR A 120 -4.48 6.19 11.08
C TYR A 120 -5.82 6.86 11.41
N PHE A 121 -6.65 6.23 12.25
CA PHE A 121 -7.96 6.74 12.63
C PHE A 121 -7.90 8.10 13.33
N LYS A 122 -6.98 8.28 14.30
CA LYS A 122 -6.79 9.55 15.02
C LYS A 122 -6.30 10.69 14.13
N ASN A 123 -5.69 10.39 12.99
CA ASN A 123 -5.15 11.39 12.06
C ASN A 123 -5.97 11.51 10.77
N THR A 124 -7.14 10.87 10.70
CA THR A 124 -8.10 11.01 9.59
C THR A 124 -9.30 11.83 10.02
N VAL A 125 -9.89 12.55 9.07
CA VAL A 125 -11.20 13.19 9.22
C VAL A 125 -12.23 12.40 8.43
N ALA A 126 -13.47 12.36 8.91
CA ALA A 126 -14.55 11.75 8.14
C ALA A 126 -14.67 12.47 6.80
N GLY A 127 -14.81 11.73 5.70
CA GLY A 127 -14.90 12.32 4.36
C GLY A 127 -14.81 11.24 3.29
N SER A 128 -15.14 11.61 2.05
CA SER A 128 -15.04 10.72 0.90
C SER A 128 -14.45 11.49 -0.27
N ILE A 129 -13.28 11.06 -0.75
CA ILE A 129 -12.64 11.67 -1.94
C ILE A 129 -13.55 11.52 -3.18
N ILE A 130 -14.28 10.41 -3.28
CA ILE A 130 -15.19 10.13 -4.39
C ILE A 130 -16.43 11.04 -4.33
N ALA A 131 -16.94 11.30 -3.12
CA ALA A 131 -18.14 12.10 -2.92
C ALA A 131 -17.85 13.59 -2.65
N ALA A 132 -16.59 13.99 -2.52
CA ALA A 132 -16.17 15.35 -2.19
C ALA A 132 -16.67 16.40 -3.19
N GLY A 133 -17.00 15.99 -4.42
CA GLY A 133 -17.56 16.86 -5.46
C GLY A 133 -19.05 16.69 -5.73
N SER A 134 -19.74 15.73 -5.10
CA SER A 134 -21.10 15.32 -5.51
C SER A 134 -22.12 15.20 -4.37
N ASN A 135 -21.70 14.99 -3.13
CA ASN A 135 -22.61 14.92 -1.98
C ASN A 135 -22.50 16.15 -1.09
N ASN A 136 -23.61 16.47 -0.40
CA ASN A 136 -23.60 17.44 0.70
C ASN A 136 -22.74 16.88 1.84
N ASP A 137 -21.52 17.37 1.94
CA ASP A 137 -20.64 17.12 3.06
C ASP A 137 -20.88 18.15 4.18
N THR A 138 -21.08 17.69 5.42
CA THR A 138 -21.29 18.53 6.60
C THR A 138 -19.98 19.00 7.23
N ASN A 139 -18.83 18.54 6.72
CA ASN A 139 -17.52 18.93 7.23
C ASN A 139 -17.22 20.42 7.00
N ASN A 140 -16.79 21.10 8.05
CA ASN A 140 -16.25 22.46 7.94
C ASN A 140 -14.78 22.43 7.52
N TYR A 141 -14.54 22.27 6.21
CA TYR A 141 -13.21 22.19 5.62
C TYR A 141 -12.30 23.38 5.95
N LYS A 142 -12.86 24.58 6.13
CA LYS A 142 -12.08 25.76 6.54
C LYS A 142 -11.55 25.63 7.96
N ALA A 143 -12.35 25.10 8.89
CA ALA A 143 -11.91 24.83 10.26
C ALA A 143 -10.87 23.72 10.29
N ILE A 144 -11.14 22.60 9.60
CA ILE A 144 -10.22 21.46 9.49
C ILE A 144 -8.87 21.92 8.92
N TYR A 145 -8.86 22.70 7.84
CA TYR A 145 -7.65 23.26 7.26
C TYR A 145 -6.85 24.09 8.28
N LYS A 146 -7.52 24.99 9.02
CA LYS A 146 -6.86 25.80 10.07
C LYS A 146 -6.23 24.92 11.15
N ASP A 147 -6.89 23.84 11.55
CA ASP A 147 -6.38 22.95 12.59
C ASP A 147 -5.20 22.09 12.08
N ILE A 148 -5.26 21.59 10.84
CA ILE A 148 -4.13 20.91 10.18
C ILE A 148 -2.91 21.84 10.11
N VAL A 149 -3.11 23.08 9.65
CA VAL A 149 -2.05 24.10 9.58
C VAL A 149 -1.43 24.31 10.96
N LYS A 150 -2.23 24.50 12.02
CA LYS A 150 -1.70 24.64 13.38
C LYS A 150 -0.86 23.44 13.81
N ILE A 151 -1.31 22.21 13.55
CA ILE A 151 -0.56 20.99 13.91
C ILE A 151 0.80 20.95 13.18
N PHE A 152 0.81 21.18 11.87
CA PHE A 152 2.03 21.16 11.06
C PHE A 152 3.06 22.21 11.51
N PHE A 153 2.60 23.42 11.86
CA PHE A 153 3.52 24.48 12.29
C PHE A 153 3.93 24.36 13.76
N LYS A 154 3.10 23.81 14.65
CA LYS A 154 3.46 23.56 16.06
C LYS A 154 4.55 22.49 16.21
N ASN A 155 4.58 21.50 15.32
CA ASN A 155 5.61 20.46 15.32
C ASN A 155 6.96 20.92 14.74
N LYS A 156 6.99 22.02 13.97
CA LYS A 156 8.22 22.62 13.42
C LYS A 156 9.06 23.35 14.47
N ASP A 157 8.41 23.86 15.52
CA ASP A 157 9.11 24.52 16.63
C ASP A 157 9.74 23.53 17.62
N GLN A 158 9.23 22.30 17.70
CA GLN A 158 9.80 21.25 18.57
C GLN A 158 10.97 20.49 17.94
N THR A 159 11.11 20.53 16.61
CA THR A 159 12.19 19.85 15.87
C THR A 159 13.48 20.66 15.75
N LYS A 160 13.52 21.89 16.28
CA LYS A 160 14.73 22.72 16.35
C LYS A 160 15.54 22.57 17.66
N THR A 161 15.15 21.67 18.55
CA THR A 161 15.77 21.49 19.88
C THR A 161 16.29 20.08 20.11
N LEU A 162 16.90 19.46 19.08
CA LEU A 162 17.72 18.26 19.17
C LEU A 162 18.95 18.42 18.26
#